data_AF-A0A9X2D6A4-F1
#
_entry.id   AF-A0A9X2D6A4-F1
#
_cell.length_a   1.000
_cell.length_b   1.000
_cell.length_c   1.000
_cell.angle_alpha   90.00
_cell.angle_beta   90.00
_cell.angle_gamma   90.00
#
_symmetry.space_group_name_H-M   'P 1'
#
loop_
_entity.id
_entity.type
_entity.pdbx_description
1 polymer ?
#
loop_
_entity_poly.entity_id
_entity_poly.type
_entity_poly.pdbx_seq_one_letter_code
_entity_poly.pdbx_strand_id
1 'polypeptide(L)'
;MSLIPVDPSSEASVTTLLERAASWLSTAVERSDITDIVMVKAQIATAAEATKQLGLSQEIQQDAQEMVRRAEYALAKSIRKGQAEGTIRRQDDGASSQRLSQRESLGRLTDFGTYGEMYGRDGKSGFLSTADAAPEADQFDAAIDAAKAEGNLSRANVARKAREASAEPASSGPERAASNGARRRPLPDSFWTAVYDAEKKLQSLRRLTEDDRWPQNAQKVAETHRHDLLRINDLLHQVINSLPETEVTP
;
A
#
# COMPACT_ATOMS: atom_id res chain seq x y z
N MET A 1 -0.94 0.47 26.91
CA MET A 1 -1.46 -0.18 25.69
C MET A 1 -0.90 -1.60 25.67
N SER A 2 -1.75 -2.64 25.76
CA SER A 2 -1.29 -4.03 25.72
C SER A 2 -1.18 -4.48 24.26
N LEU A 3 0.01 -4.91 23.84
CA LEU A 3 0.23 -5.60 22.57
C LEU A 3 -0.41 -6.99 22.72
N ILE A 4 -1.66 -7.11 22.25
CA ILE A 4 -2.34 -8.41 22.26
C ILE A 4 -1.68 -9.28 21.19
N PRO A 5 -1.21 -10.50 21.52
CA PRO A 5 -0.72 -11.43 20.53
C PRO A 5 -1.90 -11.80 19.63
N VAL A 6 -1.95 -11.20 18.46
CA VAL A 6 -2.88 -11.60 17.41
C VAL A 6 -2.27 -12.83 16.78
N ASP A 7 -2.95 -13.96 16.81
CA ASP A 7 -2.56 -15.11 16.00
C ASP A 7 -2.80 -14.72 14.53
N PRO A 8 -1.73 -14.43 13.76
CA PRO A 8 -1.88 -13.98 12.39
C PRO A 8 -2.28 -15.15 11.49
N SER A 9 -2.57 -16.35 12.01
CA SER A 9 -2.98 -17.53 11.24
C SER A 9 -4.49 -17.72 11.09
N SER A 10 -5.31 -16.85 11.71
CA SER A 10 -6.77 -16.94 11.66
C SER A 10 -7.41 -15.70 11.03
N GLU A 11 -8.25 -15.92 10.00
CA GLU A 11 -9.05 -14.89 9.33
C GLU A 11 -9.90 -14.06 10.31
N ALA A 12 -10.50 -14.71 11.31
CA ALA A 12 -11.29 -14.05 12.35
C ALA A 12 -10.44 -13.12 13.23
N SER A 13 -9.20 -13.52 13.52
CA SER A 13 -8.25 -12.71 14.30
C SER A 13 -7.81 -11.46 13.53
N VAL A 14 -7.57 -11.59 12.22
CA VAL A 14 -7.18 -10.47 11.36
C VAL A 14 -8.34 -9.49 11.18
N THR A 15 -9.56 -9.98 10.95
CA THR A 15 -10.76 -9.13 10.81
C THR A 15 -11.04 -8.36 12.11
N THR A 16 -10.99 -9.02 13.26
CA THR A 16 -11.15 -8.39 14.58
C THR A 16 -10.08 -7.31 14.82
N LEU A 17 -8.84 -7.58 14.41
CA LEU A 17 -7.75 -6.61 14.52
C LEU A 17 -8.01 -5.37 13.66
N LEU A 18 -8.48 -5.55 12.43
CA LEU A 18 -8.78 -4.47 11.49
C LEU A 18 -9.94 -3.58 12.00
N GLU A 19 -11.05 -4.17 12.47
CA GLU A 19 -12.19 -3.44 13.05
C GLU A 19 -11.77 -2.60 14.28
N ARG A 20 -10.94 -3.20 15.14
CA ARG A 20 -10.43 -2.53 16.34
C ARG A 20 -9.46 -1.41 15.97
N ALA A 21 -8.59 -1.63 14.99
CA ALA A 21 -7.66 -0.63 14.52
C ALA A 21 -8.39 0.55 13.82
N ALA A 22 -9.49 0.29 13.11
CA ALA A 22 -10.35 1.34 12.57
C ALA A 22 -10.95 2.22 13.68
N SER A 23 -11.46 1.59 14.75
CA SER A 23 -11.99 2.31 15.92
C SER A 23 -10.92 3.15 16.61
N TRP A 24 -9.70 2.62 16.75
CA TRP A 24 -8.56 3.35 17.29
C TRP A 24 -8.12 4.51 16.39
N LEU A 25 -8.15 4.34 15.07
CA LEU A 25 -7.82 5.40 14.13
C LEU A 25 -8.79 6.58 14.26
N SER A 26 -10.10 6.31 14.34
CA SER A 26 -11.11 7.37 14.57
C SER A 26 -10.82 8.12 15.86
N THR A 27 -10.57 7.40 16.95
CA THR A 27 -10.27 7.98 18.26
C THR A 27 -8.99 8.84 18.23
N ALA A 28 -7.93 8.36 17.56
CA ALA A 28 -6.66 9.08 17.45
C ALA A 28 -6.81 10.37 16.63
N VAL A 29 -7.58 10.32 15.54
CA VAL A 29 -7.90 11.50 14.71
C VAL A 29 -8.72 12.52 15.49
N GLU A 30 -9.75 12.09 16.22
CA GLU A 30 -10.57 12.97 17.07
C GLU A 30 -9.74 13.69 18.13
N ARG A 31 -8.76 12.99 18.72
CA ARG A 31 -7.84 13.56 19.72
C ARG A 31 -6.74 14.42 19.12
N SER A 32 -6.60 14.44 17.78
CA SER A 32 -5.50 15.10 17.08
C SER A 32 -4.10 14.68 17.57
N ASP A 33 -3.96 13.43 18.06
CA ASP A 33 -2.67 12.91 18.53
C ASP A 33 -1.93 12.21 17.39
N ILE A 34 -0.94 12.90 16.83
CA ILE A 34 -0.13 12.39 15.72
C ILE A 34 0.65 11.11 16.08
N THR A 35 1.05 10.95 17.34
CA THR A 35 1.83 9.78 17.78
C THR A 35 0.94 8.55 17.81
N ASP A 36 -0.28 8.69 18.32
CA ASP A 36 -1.28 7.62 18.29
C ASP A 36 -1.61 7.22 16.84
N ILE A 37 -1.75 8.19 15.92
CA ILE A 37 -2.00 7.91 14.49
C ILE A 37 -0.84 7.08 13.88
N VAL A 38 0.41 7.40 14.19
CA VAL A 38 1.58 6.61 13.72
C VAL A 38 1.53 5.18 14.23
N MET A 39 1.23 5.00 15.52
CA MET A 39 1.14 3.66 16.14
C MET A 39 0.02 2.83 15.53
N VAL A 40 -1.16 3.44 15.33
CA VAL A 40 -2.31 2.77 14.70
C VAL A 40 -2.01 2.44 13.23
N LYS A 41 -1.36 3.33 12.46
CA LYS A 41 -0.91 3.03 11.09
C LYS A 41 -0.02 1.79 11.04
N ALA A 42 0.93 1.66 11.97
CA ALA A 42 1.83 0.51 12.01
C ALA A 42 1.08 -0.80 12.27
N GLN A 43 0.09 -0.78 13.17
CA GLN A 43 -0.77 -1.93 13.46
C GLN A 43 -1.63 -2.32 12.25
N ILE A 44 -2.27 -1.35 11.59
CA ILE A 44 -3.07 -1.59 10.38
C ILE A 44 -2.19 -2.14 9.25
N ALA A 45 -0.98 -1.58 9.05
CA ALA A 45 -0.05 -2.08 8.04
C ALA A 45 0.38 -3.53 8.30
N THR A 46 0.57 -3.89 9.57
CA THR A 46 0.88 -5.26 9.99
C THR A 46 -0.29 -6.20 9.69
N ALA A 47 -1.51 -5.79 10.04
CA ALA A 47 -2.73 -6.55 9.74
C ALA A 47 -2.94 -6.74 8.23
N ALA A 48 -2.74 -5.69 7.43
CA ALA A 48 -2.84 -5.75 5.98
C ALA A 48 -1.82 -6.70 5.36
N GLU A 49 -0.59 -6.74 5.87
CA GLU A 49 0.39 -7.71 5.39
C GLU A 49 0.01 -9.15 5.78
N ALA A 50 -0.54 -9.36 6.98
CA ALA A 50 -1.06 -10.66 7.39
C ALA A 50 -2.18 -11.16 6.46
N THR A 51 -3.09 -10.29 5.99
CA THR A 51 -4.13 -10.69 5.02
C THR A 51 -3.56 -11.32 3.75
N LYS A 52 -2.40 -10.83 3.27
CA LYS A 52 -1.71 -11.37 2.09
C LYS A 52 -1.00 -12.67 2.40
N GLN A 53 -0.30 -12.72 3.54
CA GLN A 53 0.45 -13.91 3.98
C GLN A 53 -0.46 -15.12 4.19
N LEU A 54 -1.69 -14.89 4.64
CA LEU A 54 -2.70 -15.93 4.81
C LEU A 54 -3.49 -16.27 3.55
N GLY A 55 -3.30 -15.53 2.46
CA GLY A 55 -4.09 -15.72 1.25
C GLY A 55 -5.59 -15.50 1.47
N LEU A 56 -5.96 -14.53 2.32
CA LEU A 56 -7.36 -14.14 2.50
C LEU A 56 -7.94 -13.61 1.18
N SER A 57 -9.27 -13.46 1.12
CA SER A 57 -9.95 -13.00 -0.10
C SER A 57 -9.40 -11.64 -0.57
N GLN A 58 -9.42 -11.42 -1.89
CA GLN A 58 -8.96 -10.16 -2.48
C GLN A 58 -9.74 -8.95 -1.93
N GLU A 59 -11.00 -9.14 -1.55
CA GLU A 59 -11.85 -8.14 -0.90
C GLU A 59 -11.28 -7.76 0.47
N ILE A 60 -10.99 -8.74 1.34
CA ILE A 60 -10.39 -8.49 2.67
C ILE A 60 -9.02 -7.82 2.53
N GLN A 61 -8.21 -8.25 1.56
CA GLN A 61 -6.91 -7.62 1.30
C GLN A 61 -7.05 -6.16 0.85
N GLN A 62 -8.06 -5.86 0.02
CA GLN A 62 -8.35 -4.49 -0.42
C GLN A 62 -8.89 -3.62 0.71
N ASP A 63 -9.78 -4.14 1.57
CA ASP A 63 -10.29 -3.43 2.75
C ASP A 63 -9.17 -3.11 3.74
N ALA A 64 -8.26 -4.07 3.98
CA ALA A 64 -7.10 -3.85 4.82
C ALA A 64 -6.17 -2.77 4.23
N GLN A 65 -5.91 -2.84 2.92
CA GLN A 65 -5.07 -1.86 2.22
C GLN A 65 -5.71 -0.46 2.21
N GLU A 66 -7.04 -0.37 2.08
CA GLU A 66 -7.81 0.86 2.20
C GLU A 66 -7.61 1.50 3.58
N MET A 67 -7.73 0.73 4.67
CA MET A 67 -7.47 1.25 6.01
C MET A 67 -6.03 1.78 6.17
N VAL A 68 -5.04 1.14 5.54
CA VAL A 68 -3.67 1.70 5.51
C VAL A 68 -3.67 3.06 4.82
N ARG A 69 -4.40 3.23 3.70
CA ARG A 69 -4.49 4.53 3.01
C ARG A 69 -5.16 5.59 3.88
N ARG A 70 -6.26 5.23 4.57
CA ARG A 70 -6.98 6.13 5.50
C ARG A 70 -6.08 6.60 6.64
N ALA A 71 -5.31 5.69 7.25
CA ALA A 71 -4.35 6.03 8.30
C ALA A 71 -3.20 6.92 7.79
N GLU A 72 -2.68 6.62 6.59
CA GLU A 72 -1.69 7.45 5.92
C GLU A 72 -2.19 8.88 5.62
N TYR A 73 -3.44 9.00 5.17
CA TYR A 73 -4.08 10.29 4.91
C TYR A 73 -4.27 11.11 6.20
N ALA A 74 -4.78 10.49 7.26
CA ALA A 74 -4.94 11.11 8.58
C ALA A 74 -3.59 11.61 9.14
N LEU A 75 -2.54 10.79 9.02
CA LEU A 75 -1.18 11.16 9.41
C LEU A 75 -0.67 12.35 8.60
N ALA A 76 -0.84 12.31 7.28
CA ALA A 76 -0.44 13.40 6.38
C ALA A 76 -1.11 14.72 6.74
N LYS A 77 -2.44 14.72 6.95
CA LYS A 77 -3.20 15.91 7.36
C LYS A 77 -2.72 16.45 8.71
N SER A 78 -2.41 15.57 9.66
CA SER A 78 -1.87 15.95 10.97
C SER A 78 -0.47 16.58 10.86
N ILE A 79 0.40 16.02 10.01
CA ILE A 79 1.71 16.60 9.70
C ILE A 79 1.56 17.99 9.07
N ARG A 80 0.68 18.14 8.07
CA ARG A 80 0.43 19.41 7.40
C ARG A 80 -0.14 20.47 8.35
N LYS A 81 -1.05 20.07 9.25
CA LYS A 81 -1.57 20.93 10.33
C LYS A 81 -0.44 21.39 11.26
N GLY A 82 0.38 20.46 11.78
CA GLY A 82 1.51 20.83 12.64
C GLY A 82 2.57 21.69 11.94
N GLN A 83 2.76 21.51 10.63
CA GLN A 83 3.61 22.40 9.81
C GLN A 83 3.01 23.79 9.63
N ALA A 84 1.68 23.93 9.55
CA ALA A 84 1.00 25.21 9.49
C ALA A 84 1.07 25.95 10.85
N GLU A 85 0.93 25.21 11.95
CA GLU A 85 1.00 25.71 13.32
C GLU A 85 2.44 25.96 13.81
N GLY A 86 3.44 25.49 13.06
CA GLY A 86 4.86 25.63 13.40
C GLY A 86 5.34 24.67 14.49
N THR A 87 4.57 23.63 14.80
CA THR A 87 4.93 22.57 15.78
C THR A 87 5.73 21.43 15.14
N ILE A 88 5.65 21.29 13.81
CA ILE A 88 6.42 20.33 13.00
C ILE A 88 7.25 21.09 11.97
N ARG A 89 8.50 20.65 11.78
CA ARG A 89 9.42 21.30 10.83
C ARG A 89 8.94 21.18 9.39
N ARG A 90 9.25 22.17 8.54
CA ARG A 90 9.14 22.06 7.08
C ARG A 90 10.49 21.68 6.47
N GLN A 91 10.46 21.15 5.25
CA GLN A 91 11.67 20.78 4.51
C GLN A 91 12.52 22.01 4.16
N ASP A 92 11.88 23.14 3.85
CA ASP A 92 12.54 24.37 3.37
C ASP A 92 13.00 25.30 4.49
N ASP A 93 12.83 24.90 5.75
CA ASP A 93 13.34 25.67 6.87
C ASP A 93 14.89 25.59 6.83
N GLY A 94 15.56 26.60 6.27
CA GLY A 94 17.02 26.62 6.16
C GLY A 94 17.75 26.55 7.53
N ALA A 95 18.99 26.07 7.53
CA ALA A 95 19.84 25.96 8.71
C ALA A 95 20.41 27.34 9.12
N SER A 96 19.61 28.20 9.77
CA SER A 96 20.14 29.39 10.43
C SER A 96 20.41 29.11 11.92
N SER A 97 21.60 29.51 12.40
CA SER A 97 22.14 29.23 13.75
C SER A 97 21.19 29.63 14.90
N GLN A 98 20.36 30.65 14.69
CA GLN A 98 19.42 31.17 15.69
C GLN A 98 18.08 30.38 15.73
N ARG A 99 17.74 29.66 14.66
CA ARG A 99 16.58 28.75 14.60
C ARG A 99 16.90 27.33 15.09
N LEU A 100 18.18 27.00 15.28
CA LEU A 100 18.63 25.65 15.66
C LEU A 100 18.20 25.26 17.09
N SER A 101 18.23 26.20 18.05
CA SER A 101 17.78 25.96 19.43
C SER A 101 16.26 25.79 19.54
N GLN A 102 15.49 26.61 18.82
CA GLN A 102 14.03 26.48 18.74
C GLN A 102 13.59 25.25 17.93
N ARG A 103 14.47 24.74 17.07
CA ARG A 103 14.23 23.54 16.26
C ARG A 103 14.30 22.26 17.06
N GLU A 104 15.18 22.15 18.05
CA GLU A 104 15.33 20.91 18.84
C GLU A 104 14.04 20.52 19.57
N SER A 105 13.16 21.48 19.88
CA SER A 105 11.83 21.24 20.45
C SER A 105 10.72 20.91 19.44
N LEU A 106 10.96 21.02 18.12
CA LEU A 106 9.96 20.72 17.10
C LEU A 106 10.04 19.27 16.64
N GLY A 107 8.87 18.63 16.45
CA GLY A 107 8.78 17.29 15.88
C GLY A 107 9.46 17.24 14.51
N ARG A 108 10.30 16.22 14.29
CA ARG A 108 10.97 15.99 13.00
C ARG A 108 10.08 15.13 12.14
N LEU A 109 10.11 15.33 10.83
CA LEU A 109 9.34 14.49 9.89
C LEU A 109 9.68 13.01 10.01
N THR A 110 10.94 12.69 10.31
CA THR A 110 11.43 11.34 10.52
C THR A 110 10.82 10.64 11.73
N ASP A 111 10.22 11.39 12.65
CA ASP A 111 9.53 10.83 13.82
C ASP A 111 8.19 10.20 13.40
N PHE A 112 7.68 10.54 12.21
CA PHE A 112 6.37 10.13 11.71
C PHE A 112 6.43 9.16 10.52
N GLY A 113 7.62 8.86 10.00
CA GLY A 113 7.79 7.92 8.89
C GLY A 113 9.12 8.07 8.18
N THR A 114 9.44 7.08 7.34
CA THR A 114 10.64 7.15 6.50
C THR A 114 10.47 8.15 5.36
N TYR A 115 11.56 8.75 4.89
CA TYR A 115 11.51 9.68 3.75
C TYR A 115 10.83 9.06 2.53
N GLY A 116 11.12 7.79 2.23
CA GLY A 116 10.52 7.07 1.11
C GLY A 116 9.01 6.82 1.27
N GLU A 117 8.50 6.68 2.50
CA GLU A 117 7.04 6.60 2.70
C GLU A 117 6.37 7.96 2.53
N MET A 118 7.00 9.02 3.04
CA MET A 118 6.45 10.37 3.05
C MET A 118 6.40 10.99 1.67
N TYR A 119 7.49 10.86 0.91
CA TYR A 119 7.69 11.51 -0.38
C TYR A 119 7.69 10.53 -1.56
N GLY A 120 7.95 9.24 -1.33
CA GLY A 120 8.20 8.31 -2.42
C GLY A 120 9.59 8.50 -3.03
N ARG A 121 10.00 7.58 -3.92
CA ARG A 121 11.30 7.69 -4.63
C ARG A 121 11.30 8.83 -5.65
N ASP A 122 10.14 9.16 -6.19
CA ASP A 122 9.89 10.18 -7.23
C ASP A 122 9.39 11.51 -6.66
N GLY A 123 9.27 11.63 -5.32
CA GLY A 123 8.70 12.80 -4.65
C GLY A 123 7.18 12.96 -4.82
N LYS A 124 6.51 12.02 -5.51
CA LYS A 124 5.09 12.13 -5.91
C LYS A 124 4.25 10.91 -5.54
N SER A 125 4.88 9.85 -5.06
CA SER A 125 4.25 8.58 -4.68
C SER A 125 4.20 8.36 -3.16
N GLY A 126 4.66 9.33 -2.36
CA GLY A 126 4.57 9.27 -0.90
C GLY A 126 3.19 9.67 -0.36
N PHE A 127 2.93 9.33 0.91
CA PHE A 127 1.61 9.56 1.51
C PHE A 127 1.28 11.06 1.71
N LEU A 128 2.29 11.93 1.83
CA LEU A 128 2.06 13.38 1.86
C LEU A 128 1.46 13.85 0.53
N SER A 129 1.91 13.28 -0.59
CA SER A 129 1.40 13.63 -1.92
C SER A 129 -0.09 13.28 -2.10
N THR A 130 -0.58 12.25 -1.41
CA THR A 130 -2.00 11.89 -1.41
C THR A 130 -2.84 12.95 -0.72
N ALA A 131 -2.43 13.44 0.45
CA ALA A 131 -3.17 14.48 1.16
C ALA A 131 -3.08 15.84 0.46
N ASP A 132 -1.94 16.14 -0.18
CA ASP A 132 -1.82 17.35 -1.00
C ASP A 132 -2.71 17.29 -2.25
N ALA A 133 -2.94 16.08 -2.79
CA ALA A 133 -3.81 15.84 -3.93
C ALA A 133 -5.30 15.82 -3.58
N ALA A 134 -5.66 15.48 -2.33
CA ALA A 134 -7.02 15.53 -1.78
C ALA A 134 -7.07 16.43 -0.53
N PRO A 135 -7.07 17.76 -0.70
CA PRO A 135 -7.20 18.69 0.42
C PRO A 135 -8.40 18.40 1.32
N GLU A 136 -9.53 17.99 0.73
CA GLU A 136 -10.77 17.68 1.44
C GLU A 136 -10.99 16.17 1.58
N ALA A 137 -11.68 15.77 2.66
CA ALA A 137 -11.93 14.35 2.97
C ALA A 137 -12.76 13.65 1.88
N ASP A 138 -13.78 14.32 1.35
CA ASP A 138 -14.66 13.76 0.31
C ASP A 138 -13.89 13.44 -0.98
N GLN A 139 -12.88 14.25 -1.33
CA GLN A 139 -12.02 13.99 -2.49
C GLN A 139 -11.15 12.75 -2.28
N PHE A 140 -10.69 12.55 -1.03
CA PHE A 140 -9.92 11.36 -0.67
C PHE A 140 -10.80 10.11 -0.69
N ASP A 141 -12.02 10.17 -0.13
CA ASP A 141 -12.95 9.04 -0.13
C ASP A 141 -13.34 8.64 -1.56
N ALA A 142 -13.68 9.60 -2.42
CA ALA A 142 -13.94 9.35 -3.84
C ALA A 142 -12.72 8.73 -4.56
N ALA A 143 -11.51 9.18 -4.22
CA ALA A 143 -10.28 8.63 -4.79
C ALA A 143 -10.01 7.19 -4.34
N ILE A 144 -10.34 6.85 -3.09
CA ILE A 144 -10.27 5.49 -2.56
C ILE A 144 -11.25 4.58 -3.31
N ASP A 145 -12.51 4.99 -3.46
CA ASP A 145 -13.52 4.21 -4.16
C ASP A 145 -13.11 3.93 -5.60
N ALA A 146 -12.64 4.96 -6.32
CA ALA A 146 -12.14 4.82 -7.68
C ALA A 146 -10.91 3.90 -7.78
N ALA A 147 -9.96 4.01 -6.84
CA ALA A 147 -8.77 3.18 -6.79
C ALA A 147 -9.09 1.71 -6.44
N LYS A 148 -10.08 1.49 -5.56
CA LYS A 148 -10.58 0.17 -5.17
C LYS A 148 -11.32 -0.51 -6.33
N ALA A 149 -12.15 0.24 -7.06
CA ALA A 149 -12.81 -0.24 -8.27
C ALA A 149 -11.82 -0.65 -9.37
N GLU A 150 -10.67 0.01 -9.47
CA GLU A 150 -9.56 -0.37 -10.37
C GLU A 150 -8.70 -1.53 -9.83
N GLY A 151 -8.93 -1.96 -8.58
CA GLY A 151 -8.13 -2.97 -7.88
C GLY A 151 -6.71 -2.51 -7.52
N ASN A 152 -6.44 -1.20 -7.49
CA ASN A 152 -5.12 -0.63 -7.26
C ASN A 152 -5.15 0.49 -6.21
N LEU A 153 -4.97 0.12 -4.95
CA LEU A 153 -4.88 1.03 -3.79
C LEU A 153 -3.43 1.48 -3.50
N SER A 154 -2.57 1.59 -4.51
CA SER A 154 -1.24 2.20 -4.33
C SER A 154 -1.35 3.70 -4.05
N ARG A 155 -0.42 4.27 -3.27
CA ARG A 155 -0.34 5.72 -2.97
C ARG A 155 -0.45 6.58 -4.22
N ALA A 156 0.36 6.23 -5.23
CA ALA A 156 0.42 6.94 -6.49
C ALA A 156 -0.93 6.89 -7.23
N ASN A 157 -1.63 5.76 -7.20
CA ASN A 157 -2.94 5.66 -7.84
C ASN A 157 -3.99 6.50 -7.11
N VAL A 158 -4.06 6.43 -5.78
CA VAL A 158 -4.99 7.24 -4.98
C VAL A 158 -4.71 8.73 -5.18
N ALA A 159 -3.44 9.16 -5.15
CA ALA A 159 -3.07 10.55 -5.41
C ALA A 159 -3.43 11.01 -6.84
N ARG A 160 -3.28 10.13 -7.84
CA ARG A 160 -3.75 10.41 -9.21
C ARG A 160 -5.27 10.59 -9.24
N LYS A 161 -6.03 9.67 -8.63
CA LYS A 161 -7.49 9.74 -8.56
C LYS A 161 -8.00 10.99 -7.86
N ALA A 162 -7.35 11.38 -6.76
CA ALA A 162 -7.65 12.62 -6.06
C ALA A 162 -7.43 13.87 -6.94
N ARG A 163 -6.35 13.91 -7.72
CA ARG A 163 -6.09 15.00 -8.68
C ARG A 163 -7.10 15.02 -9.81
N GLU A 164 -7.49 13.85 -10.33
CA GLU A 164 -8.54 13.73 -11.36
C GLU A 164 -9.87 14.28 -10.84
N ALA A 165 -10.29 13.87 -9.64
CA ALA A 165 -11.50 14.36 -8.98
C ALA A 165 -11.45 15.87 -8.70
N SER A 166 -10.27 16.43 -8.43
CA SER A 166 -10.08 17.87 -8.19
C SER A 166 -9.96 18.69 -9.49
N ALA A 167 -9.68 18.05 -10.63
CA ALA A 167 -9.41 18.72 -11.91
C ALA A 167 -10.63 18.82 -12.83
N GLU A 168 -11.76 18.17 -12.53
CA GLU A 168 -13.01 18.39 -13.25
C GLU A 168 -13.67 19.71 -12.80
N PRO A 169 -13.79 20.74 -13.66
CA PRO A 169 -14.55 21.94 -13.33
C PRO A 169 -15.99 21.81 -13.85
N ALA A 170 -16.96 22.08 -12.97
CA ALA A 170 -18.25 22.69 -13.27
C ALA A 170 -18.89 22.44 -14.66
N SER A 171 -19.60 21.32 -14.82
CA SER A 171 -20.84 21.32 -15.61
C SER A 171 -21.81 20.24 -15.13
N SER A 172 -22.88 20.69 -14.48
CA SER A 172 -24.22 20.06 -14.35
C SER A 172 -24.32 18.57 -13.97
N GLY A 173 -24.87 18.29 -12.77
CA GLY A 173 -25.63 17.05 -12.55
C GLY A 173 -27.04 17.11 -13.18
N PRO A 174 -27.92 16.10 -12.99
CA PRO A 174 -27.69 14.78 -12.41
C PRO A 174 -27.96 13.65 -13.45
N GLU A 175 -27.85 12.40 -12.98
CA GLU A 175 -28.26 11.15 -13.65
C GLU A 175 -27.25 10.50 -14.62
N ARG A 176 -26.56 9.48 -14.09
CA ARG A 176 -26.27 8.26 -14.85
C ARG A 176 -26.22 7.07 -13.90
N ALA A 177 -27.40 6.55 -13.58
CA ALA A 177 -27.54 5.12 -13.38
C ALA A 177 -27.52 4.47 -14.77
N ALA A 178 -26.41 3.81 -15.13
CA ALA A 178 -26.40 2.69 -16.07
C ALA A 178 -25.05 1.97 -15.98
N SER A 179 -25.15 0.71 -15.56
CA SER A 179 -24.11 -0.32 -15.54
C SER A 179 -23.08 -0.21 -16.69
N ASN A 180 -21.82 0.00 -16.34
CA ASN A 180 -20.70 -0.44 -17.18
C ASN A 180 -19.96 -1.51 -16.40
N GLY A 181 -20.19 -2.78 -16.74
CA GLY A 181 -19.37 -3.87 -16.24
C GLY A 181 -17.90 -3.52 -16.46
N ALA A 182 -17.11 -3.62 -15.40
CA ALA A 182 -15.67 -3.35 -15.42
C ALA A 182 -15.07 -3.97 -16.69
N ARG A 183 -14.60 -3.12 -17.61
CA ARG A 183 -13.95 -3.60 -18.83
C ARG A 183 -12.75 -4.41 -18.37
N ARG A 184 -12.85 -5.74 -18.46
CA ARG A 184 -11.75 -6.66 -18.21
C ARG A 184 -10.58 -6.14 -19.05
N ARG A 185 -9.42 -5.94 -18.43
CA ARG A 185 -8.21 -5.57 -19.16
C ARG A 185 -8.05 -6.55 -20.34
N PRO A 186 -7.56 -6.09 -21.50
CA PRO A 186 -7.29 -7.00 -22.61
C PRO A 186 -6.48 -8.20 -22.10
N LEU A 187 -6.90 -9.40 -22.51
CA LEU A 187 -6.25 -10.64 -22.09
C LEU A 187 -4.72 -10.61 -22.31
N PRO A 188 -4.20 -10.05 -23.43
CA PRO A 188 -2.76 -9.91 -23.63
C PRO A 188 -2.06 -9.10 -22.53
N ASP A 189 -2.63 -7.97 -22.10
CA ASP A 189 -2.03 -7.10 -21.07
C ASP A 189 -2.03 -7.77 -19.69
N SER A 190 -3.13 -8.48 -19.39
CA SER A 190 -3.25 -9.25 -18.14
C SER A 190 -2.27 -10.41 -18.11
N PHE A 191 -2.10 -11.09 -19.24
CA PHE A 191 -1.14 -12.19 -19.41
C PHE A 191 0.31 -11.69 -19.32
N TRP A 192 0.64 -10.58 -19.98
CA TRP A 192 1.97 -9.97 -19.90
C TRP A 192 2.33 -9.59 -18.47
N THR A 193 1.39 -8.98 -17.73
CA THR A 193 1.61 -8.62 -16.33
C THR A 193 1.89 -9.86 -15.47
N ALA A 194 1.11 -10.93 -15.65
CA ALA A 194 1.32 -12.18 -14.92
C ALA A 194 2.67 -12.83 -15.23
N VAL A 195 3.11 -12.81 -16.49
CA VAL A 195 4.43 -13.30 -16.91
C VAL A 195 5.55 -12.46 -16.28
N TYR A 196 5.44 -11.13 -16.32
CA TYR A 196 6.41 -10.22 -15.73
C TYR A 196 6.57 -10.46 -14.22
N ASP A 197 5.45 -10.58 -13.50
CA ASP A 197 5.46 -10.83 -12.07
C ASP A 197 6.03 -12.21 -11.73
N ALA A 198 5.67 -13.25 -12.49
CA ALA A 198 6.24 -14.59 -12.33
C ALA A 198 7.76 -14.58 -12.53
N GLU A 199 8.25 -13.90 -13.58
CA GLU A 199 9.68 -13.73 -13.84
C GLU A 199 10.40 -13.06 -12.65
N LYS A 200 9.84 -11.96 -12.12
CA LYS A 200 10.42 -11.26 -10.97
C LYS A 200 10.51 -12.13 -9.73
N LYS A 201 9.47 -12.93 -9.45
CA LYS A 201 9.48 -13.84 -8.31
C LYS A 201 10.48 -14.99 -8.49
N LEU A 202 10.60 -15.54 -9.71
CA LEU A 202 11.63 -16.54 -10.03
C LEU A 202 13.05 -15.96 -9.93
N GLN A 203 13.27 -14.71 -10.36
CA GLN A 203 14.54 -14.00 -10.17
C GLN A 203 14.87 -13.83 -8.68
N SER A 204 13.88 -13.49 -7.84
CA SER A 204 14.07 -13.41 -6.40
C SER A 204 14.42 -14.76 -5.78
N LEU A 205 13.74 -15.84 -6.17
CA LEU A 205 14.07 -17.20 -5.71
C LEU A 205 15.49 -17.60 -6.11
N ARG A 206 15.89 -17.31 -7.35
CA ARG A 206 17.27 -17.55 -7.81
C ARG A 206 18.29 -16.80 -6.95
N ARG A 207 18.08 -15.51 -6.66
CA ARG A 207 19.00 -14.74 -5.79
C ARG A 207 19.15 -15.34 -4.40
N LEU A 208 18.09 -15.92 -3.84
CA LEU A 208 18.17 -16.62 -2.54
C LEU A 208 19.07 -17.86 -2.61
N THR A 209 19.18 -18.51 -3.77
CA THR A 209 20.11 -19.62 -3.97
C THR A 209 21.57 -19.19 -4.17
N GLU A 210 21.78 -17.91 -4.47
CA GLU A 210 23.10 -17.29 -4.63
C GLU A 210 23.59 -16.64 -3.32
N ASP A 211 22.76 -16.61 -2.26
CA ASP A 211 23.13 -16.08 -0.94
C ASP A 211 24.20 -16.96 -0.27
N ASP A 212 25.21 -16.34 0.35
CA ASP A 212 26.33 -17.04 1.01
C ASP A 212 25.86 -18.04 2.09
N ARG A 213 24.67 -17.84 2.66
CA ARG A 213 24.07 -18.72 3.68
C ARG A 213 23.36 -19.93 3.07
N TRP A 214 23.19 -19.99 1.75
CA TRP A 214 22.43 -21.05 1.06
C TRP A 214 22.94 -22.47 1.35
N PRO A 215 24.27 -22.78 1.32
CA PRO A 215 24.75 -24.15 1.54
C PRO A 215 24.32 -24.74 2.89
N GLN A 216 24.16 -23.91 3.93
CA GLN A 216 23.75 -24.36 5.26
C GLN A 216 22.24 -24.55 5.39
N ASN A 217 21.45 -23.90 4.51
CA ASN A 217 19.99 -23.86 4.60
C ASN A 217 19.29 -24.65 3.49
N ALA A 218 20.01 -25.06 2.44
CA ALA A 218 19.46 -25.67 1.23
C ALA A 218 18.60 -26.91 1.53
N GLN A 219 19.06 -27.78 2.43
CA GLN A 219 18.34 -29.00 2.81
C GLN A 219 16.97 -28.69 3.43
N LYS A 220 16.94 -27.75 4.38
CA LYS A 220 15.70 -27.34 5.08
C LYS A 220 14.72 -26.64 4.13
N VAL A 221 15.24 -25.81 3.23
CA VAL A 221 14.43 -25.15 2.20
C VAL A 221 13.86 -26.20 1.23
N ALA A 222 14.65 -27.20 0.83
CA ALA A 222 14.19 -28.28 -0.03
C ALA A 222 13.09 -29.13 0.64
N GLU A 223 13.25 -29.53 1.90
CA GLU A 223 12.24 -30.30 2.62
C GLU A 223 10.90 -29.56 2.71
N THR A 224 10.94 -28.23 2.85
CA THR A 224 9.73 -27.42 3.02
C THR A 224 9.08 -27.06 1.69
N HIS A 225 9.86 -26.71 0.67
CA HIS A 225 9.34 -26.03 -0.53
C HIS A 225 9.57 -26.78 -1.84
N ARG A 226 10.30 -27.91 -1.85
CA ARG A 226 10.61 -28.62 -3.11
C ARG A 226 9.36 -29.09 -3.85
N HIS A 227 8.35 -29.58 -3.13
CA HIS A 227 7.10 -30.00 -3.75
C HIS A 227 6.35 -28.83 -4.40
N ASP A 228 6.31 -27.67 -3.74
CA ASP A 228 5.66 -26.47 -4.28
C ASP A 228 6.37 -25.95 -5.52
N LEU A 229 7.70 -25.96 -5.52
CA LEU A 229 8.50 -25.56 -6.69
C LEU A 229 8.26 -26.49 -7.89
N LEU A 230 8.13 -27.80 -7.66
CA LEU A 230 7.76 -28.75 -8.71
C LEU A 230 6.35 -28.48 -9.24
N ARG A 231 5.38 -28.24 -8.36
CA ARG A 231 4.01 -27.89 -8.76
C ARG A 231 3.96 -26.58 -9.57
N ILE A 232 4.71 -25.56 -9.16
CA ILE A 232 4.82 -24.31 -9.92
C ILE A 232 5.41 -24.57 -11.30
N ASN A 233 6.45 -25.41 -11.39
CA ASN A 233 7.03 -25.81 -12.67
C ASN A 233 6.02 -26.52 -13.57
N ASP A 234 5.24 -27.45 -13.03
CA ASP A 234 4.19 -28.16 -13.77
C ASP A 234 3.11 -27.21 -14.29
N LEU A 235 2.69 -26.23 -13.48
CA LEU A 235 1.72 -25.20 -13.88
C LEU A 235 2.29 -24.31 -15.00
N LEU A 236 3.58 -23.93 -14.91
CA LEU A 236 4.24 -23.19 -15.99
C LEU A 236 4.28 -23.98 -17.29
N HIS A 237 4.59 -25.28 -17.22
CA HIS A 237 4.54 -26.16 -18.40
C HIS A 237 3.14 -26.29 -18.98
N GLN A 238 2.10 -26.40 -18.16
CA GLN A 238 0.71 -26.42 -18.63
C GLN A 238 0.34 -25.12 -19.36
N VAL A 239 0.74 -23.96 -18.83
CA VAL A 239 0.52 -22.67 -19.49
C VAL A 239 1.27 -22.62 -20.82
N ILE A 240 2.54 -23.03 -20.86
CA ILE A 240 3.33 -23.06 -22.09
C ILE A 240 2.69 -23.96 -23.15
N ASN A 241 2.27 -25.18 -22.77
CA ASN A 241 1.64 -26.14 -23.68
C ASN A 241 0.24 -25.70 -24.15
N SER A 242 -0.38 -24.74 -23.48
CA SER A 242 -1.65 -24.15 -23.91
C SER A 242 -1.49 -23.06 -24.97
N LEU A 243 -0.27 -22.56 -25.19
CA LEU A 243 0.01 -21.57 -26.22
C LEU A 243 0.07 -22.25 -27.60
N PRO A 244 -0.46 -21.61 -28.66
CA PRO A 244 -0.38 -22.16 -30.01
C PRO A 244 1.08 -22.25 -30.45
N GLU A 245 1.44 -23.36 -31.10
CA GLU A 245 2.74 -23.48 -31.77
C GLU A 245 2.83 -22.38 -32.84
N THR A 246 3.79 -21.48 -32.69
CA THR A 246 4.10 -20.52 -33.75
C THR A 246 4.78 -21.28 -34.88
N GLU A 247 4.06 -21.53 -35.98
CA GLU A 247 4.70 -21.99 -37.22
C GLU A 247 5.74 -20.95 -37.62
N VAL A 248 7.02 -21.30 -37.44
CA VAL A 248 8.13 -20.56 -38.02
C VAL A 248 8.06 -20.83 -39.52
N THR A 249 7.36 -19.96 -40.25
CA THR A 249 7.50 -19.92 -41.71
C THR A 249 8.94 -19.48 -42.02
N PRO A 250 9.71 -20.25 -42.81
CA PRO A 250 11.12 -19.97 -43.09
C PRO A 250 11.35 -18.63 -43.83
#